data_AF-W9PMJ2-F1
#
_entry.id   AF-W9PMJ2-F1
#
_cell.length_a   1.000
_cell.length_b   1.000
_cell.length_c   1.000
_cell.angle_alpha   90.00
_cell.angle_beta   90.00
_cell.angle_gamma   90.00
#
_symmetry.space_group_name_H-M   'P 1'
#
loop_
_entity.id
_entity.type
_entity.pdbx_description
1 polymer ?
#
loop_
_entity_poly.entity_id
_entity_poly.type
_entity_poly.pdbx_seq_one_letter_code
_entity_poly.pdbx_strand_id
1 'polypeptide(L)'
;MIASSTRLIRRRGPAASTILRSWPCHTSYRCLSQWRGPRQSHWSHGSTRSRLVTRRSLHSPKVSDDEIATLARQHQHPLCLADLVRHGRPPLSSKSLLSSANFALSLLPVRLAHRIQALRNLPYIVVANPNISRIYNNYLHSLSILLPYWHATREGRPISTLEDEIRFTNVLAELVATHTDTIPILAKGFLECRRYISPEEVTKFLDQHLRARIGTRLIAEQHIALHFSSQPHFDPDASPTPCPDDPSYIGVIDTALRPAQIVESCAGFVADICELRYGVRPLLYIHGEPDTTFAFVPMHLEYIVTELLKNAFRATIENKSNEPVIVTIAPEPALTEEPSTTSWSNSSTKDSDLPSKDSRNATNNDAIVPLDDNAPGVTIRIRDRGGGIPPEVSPNIWSYSFTTFSDDMDDFPGDGNGGDGLSAISTASTGGSSIAGLGYGLPLSRAYAEYFGGGIAVQSLYGWGTDVYLRLKGVGNLGKK
;
A
#
# COMPACT_ATOMS: atom_id res chain seq x y z
N MET A 1 -13.39 16.16 -50.15
CA MET A 1 -14.02 17.07 -49.17
C MET A 1 -14.99 16.24 -48.34
N ILE A 2 -14.72 16.08 -47.04
CA ILE A 2 -15.66 15.96 -45.91
C ILE A 2 -14.75 16.05 -44.69
N ALA A 3 -14.97 17.08 -43.88
CA ALA A 3 -14.12 17.48 -42.77
C ALA A 3 -14.62 16.87 -41.45
N SER A 4 -13.71 16.30 -40.67
CA SER A 4 -13.97 15.82 -39.31
C SER A 4 -13.53 16.90 -38.31
N SER A 5 -14.46 17.40 -37.51
CA SER A 5 -14.25 18.49 -36.56
C SER A 5 -13.37 18.10 -35.38
N THR A 6 -12.16 18.65 -35.35
CA THR A 6 -11.29 18.77 -34.18
C THR A 6 -11.81 19.91 -33.29
N ARG A 7 -12.21 19.63 -32.04
CA ARG A 7 -12.57 20.68 -31.07
C ARG A 7 -11.32 21.19 -30.37
N LEU A 8 -10.80 22.31 -30.87
CA LEU A 8 -9.84 23.17 -30.19
C LEU A 8 -10.62 24.14 -29.27
N ILE A 9 -10.39 24.14 -27.97
CA ILE A 9 -10.92 25.20 -27.08
C ILE A 9 -9.74 25.93 -26.46
N ARG A 10 -9.49 27.13 -26.99
CA ARG A 10 -8.58 28.14 -26.44
C ARG A 10 -9.47 29.23 -25.83
N ARG A 11 -9.39 29.48 -24.52
CA ARG A 11 -9.99 30.68 -23.90
C ARG A 11 -8.94 31.40 -23.04
N ARG A 12 -8.69 32.66 -23.42
CA ARG A 12 -8.01 33.69 -22.61
C ARG A 12 -8.93 34.08 -21.44
N GLY A 13 -8.35 34.32 -20.27
CA GLY A 13 -9.05 34.75 -19.05
C GLY A 13 -9.47 36.23 -19.06
N PRO A 14 -10.22 36.64 -18.02
CA PRO A 14 -9.78 37.74 -17.16
C PRO A 14 -9.79 37.38 -15.66
N ALA A 15 -9.19 38.27 -14.88
CA ALA A 15 -8.67 38.09 -13.54
C ALA A 15 -9.70 37.99 -12.40
N ALA A 16 -9.25 37.33 -11.32
CA ALA A 16 -9.58 37.51 -9.90
C ALA A 16 -11.06 37.49 -9.46
N SER A 17 -11.50 36.36 -8.90
CA SER A 17 -12.10 36.26 -7.55
C SER A 17 -12.63 34.85 -7.27
N THR A 18 -12.35 34.36 -6.05
CA THR A 18 -13.05 33.28 -5.33
C THR A 18 -13.02 31.87 -5.96
N ILE A 19 -11.96 31.11 -5.66
CA ILE A 19 -11.90 29.67 -5.94
C ILE A 19 -12.79 28.92 -4.93
N LEU A 20 -14.03 28.65 -5.29
CA LEU A 20 -14.84 27.58 -4.71
C LEU A 20 -14.25 26.25 -5.22
N ARG A 21 -13.39 25.65 -4.40
CA ARG A 21 -12.87 24.30 -4.60
C ARG A 21 -14.01 23.28 -4.38
N SER A 22 -14.55 22.73 -5.46
CA SER A 22 -15.39 21.52 -5.41
C SER A 22 -14.49 20.28 -5.35
N TRP A 23 -14.49 19.58 -4.22
CA TRP A 23 -13.76 18.33 -4.01
C TRP A 23 -14.75 17.15 -4.12
N PRO A 24 -14.48 16.08 -4.88
CA PRO A 24 -15.29 14.87 -4.86
C PRO A 24 -15.06 14.05 -3.57
N CYS A 25 -16.08 13.27 -3.21
CA CYS A 25 -16.25 12.49 -1.97
C CYS A 25 -15.05 11.61 -1.57
N HIS A 26 -14.12 12.15 -0.77
CA HIS A 26 -13.00 11.42 -0.12
C HIS A 26 -13.07 11.45 1.41
N THR A 27 -14.24 11.77 1.97
CA THR A 27 -14.37 12.27 3.35
C THR A 27 -14.15 11.20 4.42
N SER A 28 -14.47 9.93 4.16
CA SER A 28 -14.15 8.83 5.10
C SER A 28 -12.64 8.55 5.19
N TYR A 29 -11.88 8.77 4.11
CA TYR A 29 -10.44 8.50 4.07
C TYR A 29 -9.58 9.67 4.58
N ARG A 30 -10.03 10.92 4.38
CA ARG A 30 -9.34 12.08 4.99
C ARG A 30 -9.43 12.10 6.52
N CYS A 31 -10.45 11.47 7.10
CA CYS A 31 -10.58 11.37 8.56
C CYS A 31 -9.48 10.49 9.18
N LEU A 32 -8.94 9.50 8.44
CA LEU A 32 -7.81 8.67 8.85
C LEU A 32 -6.47 9.41 8.78
N SER A 33 -6.27 10.31 7.80
CA SER A 33 -5.03 11.09 7.64
C SER A 33 -5.00 12.41 8.43
N GLN A 34 -6.15 12.90 8.92
CA GLN A 34 -6.28 14.15 9.68
C GLN A 34 -6.59 13.96 11.16
N TRP A 35 -6.55 12.73 11.68
CA TRP A 35 -6.79 12.46 13.09
C TRP A 35 -5.73 13.12 13.98
N ARG A 36 -6.00 14.35 14.42
CA ARG A 36 -5.43 14.91 15.64
C ARG A 36 -6.36 14.46 16.76
N GLY A 37 -5.84 13.64 17.67
CA GLY A 37 -6.57 13.27 18.89
C GLY A 37 -7.15 14.49 19.62
N PRO A 38 -8.10 14.29 20.55
CA PRO A 38 -8.89 15.37 21.12
C PRO A 38 -7.99 16.51 21.65
N ARG A 39 -8.20 17.73 21.10
CA ARG A 39 -7.60 18.98 21.62
C ARG A 39 -8.08 19.16 23.05
N GLN A 40 -7.15 19.16 24.00
CA GLN A 40 -7.44 19.58 25.38
C GLN A 40 -8.00 21.00 25.35
N SER A 41 -9.27 21.15 25.73
CA SER A 41 -9.91 22.44 25.92
C SER A 41 -9.20 23.18 27.07
N HIS A 42 -8.68 24.36 26.77
CA HIS A 42 -8.18 25.32 27.74
C HIS A 42 -9.25 25.62 28.80
N TRP A 43 -8.98 25.26 30.05
CA TRP A 43 -9.68 25.80 31.21
C TRP A 43 -8.81 26.88 31.84
N SER A 44 -9.41 28.05 32.00
CA SER A 44 -8.86 29.29 32.52
C SER A 44 -8.39 29.18 33.98
N HIS A 45 -7.33 29.93 34.28
CA HIS A 45 -6.60 30.04 35.54
C HIS A 45 -7.47 30.15 36.81
N GLY A 46 -7.20 29.25 37.76
CA GLY A 46 -7.49 29.41 39.19
C GLY A 46 -6.30 28.92 40.01
N SER A 47 -5.59 29.84 40.66
CA SER A 47 -4.39 29.60 41.46
C SER A 47 -4.73 28.87 42.77
N THR A 48 -4.20 27.66 43.01
CA THR A 48 -3.79 27.23 44.36
C THR A 48 -2.95 25.94 44.39
N ARG A 49 -1.78 26.05 45.04
CA ARG A 49 -0.96 25.05 45.76
C ARG A 49 -0.64 23.69 45.10
N SER A 50 0.63 23.60 44.69
CA SER A 50 1.40 22.38 44.42
C SER A 50 1.27 21.31 45.51
N ARG A 51 0.73 20.15 45.16
CA ARG A 51 1.02 18.86 45.79
C ARG A 51 1.68 17.97 44.73
N LEU A 52 2.93 17.61 44.98
CA LEU A 52 3.70 16.64 44.20
C LEU A 52 2.98 15.28 44.23
N VAL A 53 2.23 14.98 43.16
CA VAL A 53 1.79 13.62 42.85
C VAL A 53 2.89 12.99 42.02
N THR A 54 3.61 12.07 42.64
CA THR A 54 4.55 11.17 41.98
C THR A 54 3.84 10.44 40.84
N ARG A 55 4.22 10.77 39.59
CA ARG A 55 3.86 10.01 38.40
C ARG A 55 4.35 8.58 38.57
N ARG A 56 3.47 7.65 38.94
CA ARG A 56 3.70 6.22 38.74
C ARG A 56 3.80 6.00 37.23
N SER A 57 5.01 5.74 36.76
CA SER A 57 5.25 5.21 35.41
C SER A 57 4.56 3.86 35.31
N LEU A 58 3.40 3.82 34.64
CA LEU A 58 2.71 2.59 34.26
C LEU A 58 3.68 1.81 33.37
N HIS A 59 4.31 0.78 33.95
CA HIS A 59 5.16 -0.13 33.21
C HIS A 59 4.29 -0.83 32.16
N SER A 60 4.59 -0.61 30.87
CA SER A 60 4.10 -1.49 29.82
C SER A 60 4.49 -2.93 30.21
N PRO A 61 3.57 -3.91 30.16
CA PRO A 61 3.93 -5.29 30.38
C PRO A 61 5.07 -5.65 29.42
N LYS A 62 6.19 -6.13 29.97
CA LYS A 62 7.33 -6.57 29.18
C LYS A 62 6.90 -7.83 28.43
N VAL A 63 6.91 -7.77 27.10
CA VAL A 63 6.69 -8.94 26.26
C VAL A 63 7.77 -9.97 26.57
N SER A 64 7.38 -11.18 26.98
CA SER A 64 8.33 -12.25 27.27
C SER A 64 8.89 -12.85 25.98
N ASP A 65 10.16 -13.25 25.97
CA ASP A 65 10.76 -13.97 24.85
C ASP A 65 10.05 -15.31 24.58
N ASP A 66 9.56 -15.98 25.62
CA ASP A 66 8.82 -17.23 25.49
C ASP A 66 7.42 -17.02 24.85
N GLU A 67 6.80 -15.87 25.10
CA GLU A 67 5.52 -15.51 24.48
C GLU A 67 5.69 -15.24 22.98
N ILE A 68 6.74 -14.50 22.60
CA ILE A 68 7.08 -14.26 21.20
C ILE A 68 7.33 -15.60 20.50
N ALA A 69 8.13 -16.48 21.10
CA ALA A 69 8.41 -17.80 20.54
C ALA A 69 7.12 -18.65 20.40
N THR A 70 6.22 -18.59 21.39
CA THR A 70 4.95 -19.32 21.36
C THR A 70 4.02 -18.82 20.27
N LEU A 71 3.89 -17.51 20.10
CA LEU A 71 3.10 -16.90 19.05
C LEU A 71 3.71 -17.14 17.65
N ALA A 72 5.04 -17.03 17.52
CA ALA A 72 5.75 -17.26 16.27
C ALA A 72 5.75 -18.73 15.83
N ARG A 73 5.45 -19.68 16.72
CA ARG A 73 5.20 -21.09 16.35
C ARG A 73 3.82 -21.31 15.73
N GLN A 74 2.88 -20.39 15.90
CA GLN A 74 1.54 -20.54 15.35
C GLN A 74 1.54 -20.32 13.83
N HIS A 75 0.68 -21.07 13.14
CA HIS A 75 0.49 -20.94 11.71
C HIS A 75 -0.12 -19.58 11.35
N GLN A 76 0.48 -18.85 10.42
CA GLN A 76 -0.07 -17.59 9.92
C GLN A 76 -1.20 -17.89 8.94
N HIS A 77 -2.41 -17.46 9.26
CA HIS A 77 -3.54 -17.55 8.32
C HIS A 77 -3.24 -16.66 7.09
N PRO A 78 -3.16 -17.20 5.86
CA PRO A 78 -3.03 -16.40 4.65
C PRO A 78 -4.29 -15.56 4.46
N LEU A 79 -4.17 -14.24 4.32
CA LEU A 79 -5.33 -13.34 4.33
C LEU A 79 -5.99 -13.27 2.95
N CYS A 80 -7.15 -13.86 2.75
CA CYS A 80 -7.84 -13.76 1.47
C CYS A 80 -8.72 -12.50 1.42
N LEU A 81 -8.96 -11.92 0.24
CA LEU A 81 -9.88 -10.77 0.08
C LEU A 81 -11.30 -11.07 0.62
N ALA A 82 -11.75 -12.32 0.53
CA ALA A 82 -13.00 -12.79 1.12
C ALA A 82 -13.00 -12.70 2.65
N ASP A 83 -11.84 -12.86 3.30
CA ASP A 83 -11.74 -12.70 4.75
C ASP A 83 -12.04 -11.25 5.18
N LEU A 84 -11.78 -10.29 4.29
CA LEU A 84 -12.06 -8.87 4.54
C LEU A 84 -13.55 -8.54 4.33
N VAL A 85 -14.21 -9.21 3.37
CA VAL A 85 -15.61 -8.94 3.01
C VAL A 85 -16.62 -9.79 3.78
N ARG A 86 -16.18 -10.87 4.45
CA ARG A 86 -17.05 -11.81 5.18
C ARG A 86 -17.97 -11.18 6.23
N HIS A 87 -17.61 -10.01 6.76
CA HIS A 87 -18.37 -9.33 7.81
C HIS A 87 -19.61 -8.59 7.29
N GLY A 88 -19.73 -8.43 5.96
CA GLY A 88 -20.87 -7.82 5.30
C GLY A 88 -20.64 -6.34 4.93
N ARG A 89 -21.65 -5.75 4.30
CA ARG A 89 -21.66 -4.31 3.96
C ARG A 89 -22.02 -3.48 5.20
N PRO A 90 -21.36 -2.34 5.42
CA PRO A 90 -21.78 -1.41 6.47
C PRO A 90 -23.17 -0.81 6.14
N PRO A 91 -23.93 -0.37 7.16
CA PRO A 91 -23.60 -0.40 8.59
C PRO A 91 -23.67 -1.82 9.16
N LEU A 92 -22.65 -2.20 9.92
CA LEU A 92 -22.57 -3.53 10.50
C LEU A 92 -23.40 -3.63 11.79
N SER A 93 -24.00 -4.81 12.00
CA SER A 93 -24.59 -5.14 13.30
C SER A 93 -23.50 -5.18 14.39
N SER A 94 -23.87 -4.91 15.65
CA SER A 94 -22.94 -5.01 16.78
C SER A 94 -22.25 -6.37 16.84
N LYS A 95 -22.97 -7.45 16.52
CA LYS A 95 -22.41 -8.82 16.47
C LYS A 95 -21.35 -8.96 15.37
N SER A 96 -21.57 -8.37 14.20
CA SER A 96 -20.63 -8.38 13.08
C SER A 96 -19.36 -7.57 13.39
N LEU A 97 -19.49 -6.41 14.06
CA LEU A 97 -18.34 -5.60 14.50
C LEU A 97 -17.49 -6.34 15.53
N LEU A 98 -18.10 -6.93 16.56
CA LEU A 98 -17.40 -7.75 17.54
C LEU A 98 -16.70 -8.95 16.90
N SER A 99 -17.34 -9.58 15.91
CA SER A 99 -16.72 -10.66 15.13
C SER A 99 -15.51 -10.18 14.33
N SER A 100 -15.56 -8.97 13.76
CA SER A 100 -14.44 -8.34 13.06
C SER A 100 -13.28 -8.02 14.01
N ALA A 101 -13.57 -7.48 15.20
CA ALA A 101 -12.57 -7.17 16.22
C ALA A 101 -11.82 -8.42 16.69
N ASN A 102 -12.56 -9.47 17.07
CA ASN A 102 -11.97 -10.73 17.51
C ASN A 102 -11.20 -11.44 16.39
N PHE A 103 -11.60 -11.26 15.13
CA PHE A 103 -10.84 -11.77 14.00
C PHE A 103 -9.50 -11.08 13.84
N ALA A 104 -9.47 -9.74 13.85
CA ALA A 104 -8.23 -8.99 13.80
C ALA A 104 -7.30 -9.39 14.95
N LEU A 105 -7.84 -9.50 16.17
CA LEU A 105 -7.10 -9.94 17.35
C LEU A 105 -6.56 -11.38 17.25
N SER A 106 -7.25 -12.28 16.53
CA SER A 106 -6.76 -13.64 16.31
C SER A 106 -5.54 -13.71 15.39
N LEU A 107 -5.35 -12.71 14.52
CA LEU A 107 -4.32 -12.71 13.48
C LEU A 107 -3.11 -11.82 13.82
N LEU A 108 -3.36 -10.62 14.33
CA LEU A 108 -2.32 -9.58 14.46
C LEU A 108 -1.18 -9.97 15.42
N PRO A 109 -1.43 -10.51 16.64
CA PRO A 109 -0.35 -10.88 17.56
C PRO A 109 0.59 -11.94 16.98
N VAL A 110 0.04 -12.94 16.28
CA VAL A 110 0.81 -13.98 15.60
C VAL A 110 1.68 -13.37 14.51
N ARG A 111 1.11 -12.52 13.65
CA ARG A 111 1.84 -11.83 12.58
C ARG A 111 2.97 -10.95 13.11
N LEU A 112 2.74 -10.19 14.19
CA LEU A 112 3.76 -9.35 14.81
C LEU A 112 4.88 -10.19 15.44
N ALA A 113 4.56 -11.31 16.12
CA ALA A 113 5.57 -12.21 16.68
C ALA A 113 6.49 -12.80 15.60
N HIS A 114 5.92 -13.23 14.46
CA HIS A 114 6.69 -13.66 13.29
C HIS A 114 7.61 -12.56 12.76
N ARG A 115 7.20 -11.29 12.78
CA ARG A 115 8.05 -10.15 12.37
C ARG A 115 9.17 -9.86 13.36
N ILE A 116 8.89 -9.93 14.65
CA ILE A 116 9.91 -9.80 15.69
C ILE A 116 10.95 -10.91 15.53
N GLN A 117 10.53 -12.16 15.30
CA GLN A 117 11.44 -13.27 15.07
C GLN A 117 12.26 -13.09 13.79
N ALA A 118 11.65 -12.64 12.69
CA ALA A 118 12.36 -12.38 11.44
C ALA A 118 13.45 -11.31 11.61
N LEU A 119 13.18 -10.25 12.38
CA LEU A 119 14.17 -9.23 12.70
C LEU A 119 15.30 -9.79 13.59
N ARG A 120 15.00 -10.66 14.55
CA ARG A 120 16.01 -11.33 15.39
C ARG A 120 16.94 -12.26 14.63
N ASN A 121 16.47 -12.81 13.50
CA ASN A 121 17.25 -13.73 12.67
C ASN A 121 18.22 -13.01 11.72
N LEU A 122 18.18 -11.68 11.63
CA LEU A 122 19.18 -10.92 10.87
C LEU A 122 20.55 -10.96 11.57
N PRO A 123 21.66 -10.76 10.83
CA PRO A 123 22.99 -10.67 11.42
C PRO A 123 23.03 -9.60 12.54
N TYR A 124 23.70 -9.90 13.65
CA TYR A 124 23.73 -9.02 14.83
C TYR A 124 24.13 -7.58 14.49
N ILE A 125 25.12 -7.40 13.61
CA ILE A 125 25.57 -6.08 13.16
C ILE A 125 24.49 -5.28 12.44
N VAL A 126 23.55 -5.94 11.76
CA VAL A 126 22.40 -5.32 11.09
C VAL A 126 21.33 -4.95 12.11
N VAL A 127 21.03 -5.84 13.07
CA VAL A 127 20.03 -5.59 14.12
C VAL A 127 20.47 -4.47 15.07
N ALA A 128 21.77 -4.35 15.32
CA ALA A 128 22.35 -3.30 16.15
C ALA A 128 22.23 -1.89 15.51
N ASN A 129 21.94 -1.80 14.22
CA ASN A 129 21.72 -0.52 13.55
C ASN A 129 20.56 0.25 14.22
N PRO A 130 20.69 1.55 14.52
CA PRO A 130 19.65 2.33 15.21
C PRO A 130 18.29 2.34 14.48
N ASN A 131 18.29 2.35 13.15
CA ASN A 131 17.07 2.35 12.36
C ASN A 131 16.36 0.99 12.44
N ILE A 132 17.11 -0.11 12.29
CA ILE A 132 16.57 -1.47 12.38
C ILE A 132 16.08 -1.78 13.82
N SER A 133 16.87 -1.38 14.83
CA SER A 133 16.50 -1.49 16.24
C SER A 133 15.24 -0.69 16.58
N ARG A 134 15.07 0.51 16.00
CA ARG A 134 13.82 1.28 16.14
C ARG A 134 12.62 0.52 15.60
N ILE A 135 12.74 -0.10 14.42
CA ILE A 135 11.66 -0.92 13.85
C ILE A 135 11.35 -2.13 14.75
N TYR A 136 12.38 -2.81 15.24
CA TYR A 136 12.22 -3.90 16.21
C TYR A 136 11.44 -3.47 17.46
N ASN A 137 11.79 -2.32 18.04
CA ASN A 137 11.09 -1.78 19.21
C ASN A 137 9.65 -1.38 18.91
N ASN A 138 9.37 -0.84 17.72
CA ASN A 138 8.01 -0.55 17.27
C ASN A 138 7.15 -1.82 17.19
N TYR A 139 7.69 -2.93 16.69
CA TYR A 139 7.00 -4.22 16.66
C TYR A 139 6.77 -4.78 18.08
N LEU A 140 7.75 -4.66 18.98
CA LEU A 140 7.57 -5.05 20.38
C LEU A 140 6.47 -4.23 21.08
N HIS A 141 6.45 -2.92 20.86
CA HIS A 141 5.39 -2.04 21.39
C HIS A 141 4.01 -2.42 20.84
N SER A 142 3.91 -2.62 19.51
CA SER A 142 2.64 -3.03 18.89
C SER A 142 2.15 -4.39 19.40
N LEU A 143 3.06 -5.31 19.73
CA LEU A 143 2.67 -6.57 20.35
C LEU A 143 2.23 -6.35 21.81
N SER A 144 2.96 -5.55 22.59
CA SER A 144 2.64 -5.31 24.01
C SER A 144 1.27 -4.67 24.22
N ILE A 145 0.83 -3.78 23.32
CA ILE A 145 -0.52 -3.16 23.41
C ILE A 145 -1.64 -4.14 23.03
N LEU A 146 -1.36 -5.18 22.24
CA LEU A 146 -2.35 -6.19 21.85
C LEU A 146 -2.44 -7.37 22.82
N LEU A 147 -1.35 -7.70 23.53
CA LEU A 147 -1.30 -8.83 24.44
C LEU A 147 -2.41 -8.84 25.50
N PRO A 148 -2.78 -7.72 26.16
CA PRO A 148 -3.86 -7.72 27.15
C PRO A 148 -5.19 -8.28 26.61
N TYR A 149 -5.55 -7.91 25.37
CA TYR A 149 -6.77 -8.41 24.71
C TYR A 149 -6.63 -9.88 24.32
N TRP A 150 -5.45 -10.28 23.87
CA TRP A 150 -5.17 -11.66 23.49
C TRP A 150 -5.23 -12.61 24.71
N HIS A 151 -4.63 -12.23 25.84
CA HIS A 151 -4.71 -12.99 27.09
C HIS A 151 -6.15 -13.08 27.59
N ALA A 152 -6.89 -11.96 27.59
CA ALA A 152 -8.30 -11.95 27.98
C ALA A 152 -9.12 -12.95 27.13
N THR A 153 -8.89 -12.98 25.82
CA THR A 153 -9.58 -13.92 24.92
C THR A 153 -9.27 -15.39 25.27
N ARG A 154 -8.02 -15.73 25.60
CA ARG A 154 -7.62 -17.08 26.01
C ARG A 154 -8.19 -17.50 27.37
N GLU A 155 -8.46 -16.54 28.23
CA GLU A 155 -9.15 -16.74 29.52
C GLU A 155 -10.68 -16.79 29.37
N GLY A 156 -11.20 -16.84 28.15
CA GLY A 156 -12.64 -16.90 27.88
C GLY A 156 -13.35 -15.54 27.95
N ARG A 157 -12.60 -14.44 27.91
CA ARG A 157 -13.10 -13.05 27.90
C ARG A 157 -12.79 -12.36 26.56
N PRO A 158 -13.43 -12.78 25.45
CA PRO A 158 -13.26 -12.11 24.16
C PRO A 158 -13.87 -10.70 24.16
N ILE A 159 -13.54 -9.90 23.15
CA ILE A 159 -14.15 -8.59 22.93
C ILE A 159 -15.65 -8.81 22.69
N SER A 160 -16.46 -8.43 23.67
CA SER A 160 -17.89 -8.76 23.71
C SER A 160 -18.78 -7.54 23.91
N THR A 161 -18.22 -6.39 24.27
CA THR A 161 -18.94 -5.13 24.43
C THR A 161 -18.50 -4.11 23.37
N LEU A 162 -19.40 -3.18 23.03
CA LEU A 162 -19.07 -2.07 22.10
C LEU A 162 -17.98 -1.15 22.69
N GLU A 163 -17.93 -1.01 24.01
CA GLU A 163 -16.91 -0.20 24.67
C GLU A 163 -15.52 -0.84 24.55
N ASP A 164 -15.42 -2.16 24.68
CA ASP A 164 -14.19 -2.91 24.42
C ASP A 164 -13.76 -2.79 22.96
N GLU A 165 -14.72 -2.83 22.04
CA GLU A 165 -14.47 -2.69 20.60
C GLU A 165 -13.94 -1.29 20.26
N ILE A 166 -14.53 -0.22 20.80
CA ILE A 166 -14.02 1.16 20.64
C ILE A 166 -12.58 1.28 21.17
N ARG A 167 -12.31 0.72 22.36
CA ARG A 167 -10.94 0.70 22.91
C ARG A 167 -9.98 -0.06 22.02
N PHE A 168 -10.38 -1.23 21.52
CA PHE A 168 -9.57 -2.04 20.63
C PHE A 168 -9.30 -1.34 19.29
N THR A 169 -10.29 -0.65 18.71
CA THR A 169 -10.12 0.15 17.49
C THR A 169 -9.08 1.26 17.68
N ASN A 170 -9.05 1.92 18.84
CA ASN A 170 -8.00 2.90 19.15
C ASN A 170 -6.60 2.26 19.24
N VAL A 171 -6.49 1.06 19.79
CA VAL A 171 -5.22 0.29 19.81
C VAL A 171 -4.76 -0.06 18.39
N LEU A 172 -5.69 -0.43 17.50
CA LEU A 172 -5.37 -0.68 16.10
C LEU A 172 -4.96 0.59 15.35
N ALA A 173 -5.59 1.73 15.64
CA ALA A 173 -5.19 3.02 15.09
C ALA A 173 -3.76 3.40 15.53
N GLU A 174 -3.42 3.18 16.80
CA GLU A 174 -2.05 3.36 17.33
C GLU A 174 -1.04 2.44 16.63
N LEU A 175 -1.38 1.16 16.43
CA LEU A 175 -0.57 0.21 15.67
C LEU A 175 -0.29 0.71 14.25
N VAL A 176 -1.32 1.11 13.50
CA VAL A 176 -1.16 1.61 12.12
C VAL A 176 -0.28 2.86 12.10
N ALA A 177 -0.49 3.79 13.05
CA ALA A 177 0.29 5.02 13.15
C ALA A 177 1.78 4.74 13.44
N THR A 178 2.08 3.82 14.37
CA THR A 178 3.45 3.44 14.79
C THR A 178 4.29 2.88 13.65
N HIS A 179 3.64 2.24 12.67
CA HIS A 179 4.28 1.59 11.52
C HIS A 179 4.19 2.37 10.22
N THR A 180 3.80 3.65 10.25
CA THR A 180 3.69 4.50 9.05
C THR A 180 5.02 4.61 8.32
N ASP A 181 6.08 4.99 9.03
CA ASP A 181 7.41 5.25 8.46
C ASP A 181 8.33 4.02 8.44
N THR A 182 7.78 2.80 8.55
CA THR A 182 8.59 1.58 8.61
C THR A 182 9.46 1.39 7.36
N ILE A 183 8.88 1.56 6.16
CA ILE A 183 9.59 1.35 4.88
C ILE A 183 10.84 2.25 4.78
N PRO A 184 10.74 3.58 4.93
CA PRO A 184 11.92 4.42 4.80
C PRO A 184 12.96 4.24 5.89
N ILE A 185 12.53 4.03 7.15
CA ILE A 185 13.47 3.77 8.25
C ILE A 185 14.24 2.47 7.97
N LEU A 186 13.52 1.43 7.51
CA LEU A 186 14.12 0.14 7.15
C LEU A 186 15.09 0.28 5.98
N ALA A 187 14.71 1.04 4.95
CA ALA A 187 15.55 1.31 3.79
C ALA A 187 16.87 2.00 4.19
N LYS A 188 16.78 3.01 5.07
CA LYS A 188 17.95 3.69 5.63
C LYS A 188 18.86 2.74 6.42
N GLY A 189 18.27 1.88 7.26
CA GLY A 189 19.03 0.90 8.04
C GLY A 189 19.79 -0.10 7.17
N PHE A 190 19.16 -0.64 6.11
CA PHE A 190 19.85 -1.56 5.20
C PHE A 190 20.89 -0.85 4.31
N LEU A 191 20.65 0.40 3.93
CA LEU A 191 21.64 1.19 3.21
C LEU A 191 22.92 1.40 4.03
N GLU A 192 22.78 1.73 5.32
CA GLU A 192 23.89 1.88 6.26
C GLU A 192 24.62 0.54 6.49
N CYS A 193 23.90 -0.58 6.44
CA CYS A 193 24.45 -1.93 6.65
C CYS A 193 24.89 -2.65 5.37
N ARG A 194 24.86 -2.01 4.19
CA ARG A 194 25.11 -2.66 2.88
C ARG A 194 26.45 -3.40 2.74
N ARG A 195 27.44 -3.08 3.58
CA ARG A 195 28.76 -3.73 3.60
C ARG A 195 28.78 -5.05 4.39
N TYR A 196 27.74 -5.33 5.17
CA TYR A 196 27.70 -6.40 6.16
C TYR A 196 26.64 -7.48 5.89
N ILE A 197 25.87 -7.32 4.82
CA ILE A 197 24.82 -8.25 4.40
C ILE A 197 24.76 -8.27 2.88
N SER A 198 24.51 -9.43 2.30
CA SER A 198 24.43 -9.56 0.84
C SER A 198 23.16 -8.89 0.27
N PRO A 199 23.20 -8.30 -0.94
CA PRO A 199 22.02 -7.73 -1.59
C PRO A 199 20.87 -8.74 -1.75
N GLU A 200 21.18 -10.02 -1.96
CA GLU A 200 20.22 -11.10 -2.10
C GLU A 200 19.49 -11.37 -0.78
N GLU A 201 20.21 -11.41 0.34
CA GLU A 201 19.61 -11.58 1.67
C GLU A 201 18.73 -10.38 2.07
N VAL A 202 19.19 -9.16 1.77
CA VAL A 202 18.39 -7.94 1.98
C VAL A 202 17.11 -8.00 1.17
N THR A 203 17.21 -8.35 -0.12
CA THR A 203 16.04 -8.43 -1.01
C THR A 203 15.05 -9.48 -0.53
N LYS A 204 15.53 -10.67 -0.17
CA LYS A 204 14.69 -11.74 0.40
C LYS A 204 14.00 -11.30 1.69
N PHE A 205 14.73 -10.65 2.60
CA PHE A 205 14.17 -10.15 3.84
C PHE A 205 13.11 -9.08 3.59
N LEU A 206 13.42 -8.07 2.76
CA LEU A 206 12.51 -6.97 2.46
C LEU A 206 11.24 -7.46 1.78
N ASP A 207 11.32 -8.37 0.81
CA ASP A 207 10.15 -8.97 0.18
C ASP A 207 9.22 -9.62 1.20
N GLN A 208 9.76 -10.43 2.10
CA GLN A 208 8.98 -11.08 3.15
C GLN A 208 8.44 -10.07 4.16
N HIS A 209 9.26 -9.09 4.56
CA HIS A 209 8.89 -8.08 5.54
C HIS A 209 7.75 -7.19 5.03
N LEU A 210 7.85 -6.73 3.78
CA LEU A 210 6.89 -5.82 3.17
C LEU A 210 5.56 -6.51 2.89
N ARG A 211 5.56 -7.74 2.37
CA ARG A 211 4.32 -8.54 2.20
C ARG A 211 3.59 -8.77 3.52
N ALA A 212 4.32 -9.15 4.57
CA ALA A 212 3.74 -9.35 5.90
C ALA A 212 3.20 -8.05 6.51
N ARG A 213 3.89 -6.91 6.28
CA ARG A 213 3.43 -5.59 6.70
C ARG A 213 2.15 -5.17 5.97
N ILE A 214 2.07 -5.37 4.64
CA ILE A 214 0.87 -5.09 3.84
C ILE A 214 -0.34 -5.80 4.46
N GLY A 215 -0.23 -7.10 4.73
CA GLY A 215 -1.33 -7.86 5.33
C GLY A 215 -1.71 -7.43 6.74
N THR A 216 -0.73 -7.16 7.60
CA THR A 216 -0.97 -6.70 8.98
C THR A 216 -1.69 -5.35 8.99
N ARG A 217 -1.24 -4.42 8.15
CA ARG A 217 -1.85 -3.10 7.99
C ARG A 217 -3.27 -3.21 7.43
N LEU A 218 -3.47 -4.04 6.41
CA LEU A 218 -4.77 -4.24 5.79
C LEU A 218 -5.83 -4.79 6.76
N ILE A 219 -5.48 -5.73 7.64
CA ILE A 219 -6.37 -6.26 8.68
C ILE A 219 -6.80 -5.15 9.64
N ALA A 220 -5.83 -4.36 10.11
CA ALA A 220 -6.10 -3.27 11.05
C ALA A 220 -6.96 -2.18 10.41
N GLU A 221 -6.59 -1.70 9.22
CA GLU A 221 -7.34 -0.68 8.49
C GLU A 221 -8.75 -1.14 8.12
N GLN A 222 -8.94 -2.43 7.78
CA GLN A 222 -10.27 -2.98 7.51
C GLN A 222 -11.19 -2.86 8.72
N HIS A 223 -10.73 -3.28 9.90
CA HIS A 223 -11.55 -3.17 11.11
C HIS A 223 -11.86 -1.70 11.45
N ILE A 224 -10.86 -0.83 11.38
CA ILE A 224 -11.02 0.61 11.64
C ILE A 224 -12.05 1.22 10.68
N ALA A 225 -11.96 0.92 9.38
CA ALA A 225 -12.89 1.43 8.38
C ALA A 225 -14.33 0.93 8.62
N LEU A 226 -14.50 -0.35 8.97
CA LEU A 226 -15.80 -0.93 9.29
C LEU A 226 -16.41 -0.31 10.55
N HIS A 227 -15.60 -0.04 11.57
CA HIS A 227 -16.01 0.64 12.79
C HIS A 227 -16.60 2.03 12.50
N PHE A 228 -15.84 2.89 11.82
CA PHE A 228 -16.29 4.26 11.51
C PHE A 228 -17.49 4.29 10.58
N SER A 229 -17.60 3.34 9.65
CA SER A 229 -18.75 3.23 8.75
C SER A 229 -20.02 2.69 9.44
N SER A 230 -19.90 2.20 10.68
CA SER A 230 -21.01 1.60 11.43
C SER A 230 -21.38 2.36 12.71
N GLN A 231 -20.73 3.50 13.00
CA GLN A 231 -21.08 4.31 14.17
C GLN A 231 -22.43 5.04 13.97
N PRO A 232 -23.30 5.08 15.01
CA PRO A 232 -24.59 5.77 14.96
C PRO A 232 -24.50 7.31 14.91
N HIS A 233 -23.29 7.87 14.86
CA HIS A 233 -23.02 9.32 14.72
C HIS A 233 -22.62 9.72 13.30
N PHE A 234 -22.71 8.79 12.34
CA PHE A 234 -22.68 9.16 10.93
C PHE A 234 -24.01 9.84 10.60
N ASP A 235 -24.12 11.11 11.00
CA ASP A 235 -25.18 12.02 10.59
C ASP A 235 -24.93 12.35 9.11
N PRO A 236 -25.67 11.77 8.16
CA PRO A 236 -25.42 11.97 6.73
C PRO A 236 -25.51 13.44 6.34
N ASP A 237 -26.27 14.24 7.10
CA ASP A 237 -26.46 15.67 6.90
C ASP A 237 -25.27 16.52 7.41
N ALA A 238 -24.44 15.96 8.32
CA ALA A 238 -23.23 16.60 8.83
C ALA A 238 -22.00 16.32 7.95
N SER A 239 -22.08 15.36 7.03
CA SER A 239 -21.05 15.07 6.04
C SER A 239 -21.13 16.12 4.91
N PRO A 240 -20.05 16.86 4.60
CA PRO A 240 -20.03 17.83 3.48
C PRO A 240 -20.15 17.17 2.09
N THR A 241 -20.37 15.87 2.04
CA THR A 241 -20.44 15.04 0.85
C THR A 241 -21.65 14.10 0.96
N PRO A 242 -22.59 14.14 0.00
CA PRO A 242 -23.79 13.31 0.05
C PRO A 242 -23.40 11.83 0.11
N CYS A 243 -23.93 11.15 1.10
CA CYS A 243 -23.70 9.73 1.33
C CYS A 243 -24.66 8.97 0.41
N PRO A 244 -24.19 8.22 -0.60
CA PRO A 244 -25.08 7.46 -1.47
C PRO A 244 -25.88 6.44 -0.67
N ASP A 245 -27.12 6.17 -1.07
CA ASP A 245 -28.00 5.17 -0.43
C ASP A 245 -27.37 3.76 -0.42
N ASP A 246 -26.47 3.47 -1.37
CA ASP A 246 -25.65 2.26 -1.45
C ASP A 246 -24.15 2.65 -1.53
N PRO A 247 -23.40 2.65 -0.42
CA PRO A 247 -21.96 2.91 -0.47
C PRO A 247 -21.25 1.78 -1.24
N SER A 248 -20.42 2.13 -2.23
CA SER A 248 -19.61 1.15 -2.96
C SER A 248 -18.51 0.51 -2.09
N TYR A 249 -18.30 1.00 -0.87
CA TYR A 249 -17.21 0.61 0.01
C TYR A 249 -17.60 -0.47 1.03
N ILE A 250 -16.73 -1.47 1.17
CA ILE A 250 -16.75 -2.46 2.24
C ILE A 250 -15.43 -2.33 3.01
N GLY A 251 -15.44 -1.46 4.02
CA GLY A 251 -14.22 -1.09 4.74
C GLY A 251 -13.21 -0.40 3.82
N VAL A 252 -12.06 -1.03 3.58
CA VAL A 252 -11.00 -0.52 2.69
C VAL A 252 -11.17 -0.91 1.22
N ILE A 253 -12.14 -1.76 0.90
CA ILE A 253 -12.39 -2.26 -0.46
C ILE A 253 -13.47 -1.39 -1.12
N ASP A 254 -13.17 -0.87 -2.31
CA ASP A 254 -14.18 -0.29 -3.19
C ASP A 254 -14.66 -1.37 -4.17
N THR A 255 -15.96 -1.67 -4.15
CA THR A 255 -16.57 -2.72 -4.97
C THR A 255 -16.76 -2.31 -6.44
N ALA A 256 -16.68 -1.01 -6.74
CA ALA A 256 -16.85 -0.46 -8.07
C ALA A 256 -15.70 0.51 -8.42
N LEU A 257 -14.47 0.16 -8.05
CA LEU A 257 -13.31 1.00 -8.27
C LEU A 257 -13.09 1.24 -9.76
N ARG A 258 -13.00 2.52 -10.14
CA ARG A 258 -12.65 2.96 -11.50
C ARG A 258 -11.15 3.25 -11.59
N PRO A 259 -10.33 2.41 -12.25
CA PRO A 259 -8.89 2.61 -12.33
C PRO A 259 -8.52 3.93 -13.01
N ALA A 260 -9.30 4.37 -14.01
CA ALA A 260 -9.06 5.60 -14.74
C ALA A 260 -9.01 6.83 -13.82
N GLN A 261 -9.92 6.91 -12.84
CA GLN A 261 -9.97 8.04 -11.90
C GLN A 261 -8.72 8.08 -11.00
N ILE A 262 -8.24 6.91 -10.55
CA ILE A 262 -7.01 6.82 -9.76
C ILE A 262 -5.80 7.21 -10.62
N VAL A 263 -5.72 6.71 -11.86
CA VAL A 263 -4.66 7.08 -12.80
C VAL A 263 -4.64 8.59 -13.06
N GLU A 264 -5.78 9.23 -13.30
CA GLU A 264 -5.87 10.68 -13.51
C GLU A 264 -5.40 11.47 -12.28
N SER A 265 -5.83 11.05 -11.07
CA SER A 265 -5.42 11.69 -9.82
C SER A 265 -3.92 11.56 -9.58
N CYS A 266 -3.36 10.35 -9.70
CA CYS A 266 -1.93 10.09 -9.59
C CYS A 266 -1.14 10.87 -10.65
N ALA A 267 -1.62 10.91 -11.90
CA ALA A 267 -0.98 11.63 -12.98
C ALA A 267 -0.90 13.14 -12.69
N GLY A 268 -2.01 13.73 -12.20
CA GLY A 268 -2.03 15.13 -11.78
C GLY A 268 -1.01 15.42 -10.67
N PHE A 269 -1.01 14.59 -9.63
CA PHE A 269 -0.08 14.72 -8.50
C PHE A 269 1.40 14.57 -8.92
N VAL A 270 1.73 13.54 -9.70
CA VAL A 270 3.11 13.31 -10.17
C VAL A 270 3.54 14.40 -11.16
N ALA A 271 2.63 14.89 -12.00
CA ALA A 271 2.91 16.00 -12.91
C ALA A 271 3.23 17.30 -12.15
N ASP A 272 2.54 17.58 -11.04
CA ASP A 272 2.85 18.72 -10.16
C ASP A 272 4.27 18.59 -9.59
N ILE A 273 4.67 17.40 -9.16
CA ILE A 273 6.04 17.12 -8.67
C ILE A 273 7.08 17.35 -9.77
N CYS A 274 6.79 16.89 -11.00
CA CYS A 274 7.66 17.11 -12.16
C CYS A 274 7.82 18.59 -12.49
N GLU A 275 6.72 19.33 -12.46
CA GLU A 275 6.69 20.75 -12.78
C GLU A 275 7.50 21.56 -11.75
N LEU A 276 7.36 21.23 -10.46
CA LEU A 276 8.14 21.85 -9.40
C LEU A 276 9.64 21.54 -9.50
N ARG A 277 10.02 20.31 -9.86
CA ARG A 277 11.44 19.89 -9.86
C ARG A 277 12.18 20.17 -11.16
N TYR A 278 11.53 19.95 -12.30
CA TYR A 278 12.14 20.02 -13.62
C TYR A 278 11.61 21.20 -14.46
N GLY A 279 10.62 21.95 -13.98
CA GLY A 279 9.99 23.04 -14.73
C GLY A 279 9.11 22.56 -15.89
N VAL A 280 8.90 21.24 -16.03
CA VAL A 280 8.15 20.63 -17.12
C VAL A 280 7.05 19.74 -16.56
N ARG A 281 5.85 19.89 -17.09
CA ARG A 281 4.68 19.08 -16.75
C ARG A 281 4.42 18.04 -17.85
N PRO A 282 4.68 16.73 -17.61
CA PRO A 282 4.40 15.68 -18.59
C PRO A 282 2.91 15.57 -18.91
N LEU A 283 2.61 15.18 -20.14
CA LEU A 283 1.25 14.89 -20.58
C LEU A 283 0.96 13.39 -20.48
N LEU A 284 -0.28 13.06 -20.11
CA LEU A 284 -0.76 11.68 -20.03
C LEU A 284 -2.10 11.54 -20.75
N TYR A 285 -2.25 10.47 -21.53
CA TYR A 285 -3.51 10.09 -22.18
C TYR A 285 -3.94 8.69 -21.77
N ILE A 286 -5.24 8.54 -21.49
CA ILE A 286 -5.85 7.26 -21.16
C ILE A 286 -6.56 6.69 -22.40
N HIS A 287 -6.30 5.43 -22.71
CA HIS A 287 -6.89 4.65 -23.79
C HIS A 287 -7.50 3.34 -23.26
N GLY A 288 -8.19 2.62 -24.15
CA GLY A 288 -8.88 1.37 -23.81
C GLY A 288 -10.27 1.64 -23.27
N GLU A 289 -10.60 1.03 -22.13
CA GLU A 289 -11.93 1.07 -21.52
C GLU A 289 -11.91 1.79 -20.16
N PRO A 290 -11.95 3.14 -20.13
CA PRO A 290 -11.84 3.95 -18.91
C PRO A 290 -13.04 3.83 -17.96
N ASP A 291 -14.15 3.28 -18.44
CA ASP A 291 -15.36 3.01 -17.64
C ASP A 291 -15.32 1.65 -16.94
N THR A 292 -14.24 0.88 -17.11
CA THR A 292 -14.02 -0.39 -16.40
C THR A 292 -14.08 -0.18 -14.88
N THR A 293 -14.82 -1.04 -14.20
CA THR A 293 -14.88 -1.11 -12.73
C THR A 293 -14.52 -2.50 -12.23
N PHE A 294 -13.83 -2.58 -11.10
CA PHE A 294 -13.58 -3.85 -10.43
C PHE A 294 -13.46 -3.67 -8.91
N ALA A 295 -13.65 -4.73 -8.14
CA ALA A 295 -13.54 -4.65 -6.68
C ALA A 295 -12.07 -4.71 -6.24
N PHE A 296 -11.55 -3.66 -5.61
CA PHE A 296 -10.13 -3.59 -5.20
C PHE A 296 -9.89 -2.62 -4.04
N VAL A 297 -8.68 -2.61 -3.50
CA VAL A 297 -8.24 -1.66 -2.45
C VAL A 297 -7.65 -0.41 -3.12
N PRO A 298 -8.32 0.76 -3.08
CA PRO A 298 -7.89 1.95 -3.82
C PRO A 298 -6.47 2.41 -3.45
N MET A 299 -6.15 2.41 -2.15
CA MET A 299 -4.84 2.84 -1.64
C MET A 299 -3.67 2.04 -2.24
N HIS A 300 -3.88 0.75 -2.51
CA HIS A 300 -2.84 -0.09 -3.10
C HIS A 300 -2.64 0.26 -4.57
N LEU A 301 -3.73 0.47 -5.31
CA LEU A 301 -3.63 0.91 -6.71
C LEU A 301 -2.99 2.30 -6.82
N GLU A 302 -3.40 3.25 -5.97
CA GLU A 302 -2.84 4.59 -5.90
C GLU A 302 -1.32 4.56 -5.67
N TYR A 303 -0.86 3.74 -4.71
CA TYR A 303 0.57 3.56 -4.45
C TYR A 303 1.31 3.05 -5.70
N ILE A 304 0.85 1.92 -6.27
CA ILE A 304 1.49 1.30 -7.44
C ILE A 304 1.54 2.30 -8.61
N VAL A 305 0.42 2.90 -8.96
CA VAL A 305 0.31 3.81 -10.11
C VAL A 305 1.16 5.05 -9.90
N THR A 306 1.19 5.62 -8.69
CA THR A 306 2.06 6.77 -8.37
C THR A 306 3.54 6.44 -8.59
N GLU A 307 4.01 5.29 -8.10
CA GLU A 307 5.41 4.88 -8.31
C GLU A 307 5.74 4.62 -9.79
N LEU A 308 4.86 3.94 -10.52
CA LEU A 308 5.05 3.68 -11.94
C LEU A 308 5.04 4.96 -12.79
N LEU A 309 4.13 5.89 -12.49
CA LEU A 309 4.06 7.19 -13.17
C LEU A 309 5.27 8.07 -12.86
N LYS A 310 5.78 8.08 -11.62
CA LYS A 310 7.04 8.78 -11.30
C LYS A 310 8.18 8.30 -12.19
N ASN A 311 8.32 6.99 -12.37
CA ASN A 311 9.37 6.41 -13.22
C ASN A 311 9.18 6.79 -14.69
N ALA A 312 7.97 6.63 -15.23
CA ALA A 312 7.64 6.96 -16.62
C ALA A 312 7.84 8.45 -16.93
N PHE A 313 7.36 9.34 -16.05
CA PHE A 313 7.47 10.79 -16.21
C PHE A 313 8.92 11.25 -16.11
N ARG A 314 9.66 10.74 -15.11
CA ARG A 314 11.09 11.02 -14.96
C ARG A 314 11.86 10.63 -16.22
N ALA A 315 11.69 9.39 -16.70
CA ALA A 315 12.38 8.91 -17.89
C ALA A 315 12.05 9.75 -19.13
N THR A 316 10.79 10.16 -19.28
CA THR A 316 10.34 11.03 -20.38
C THR A 316 11.01 12.40 -20.33
N ILE A 317 11.06 13.03 -19.15
CA ILE A 317 11.67 14.35 -18.95
C ILE A 317 13.19 14.30 -19.14
N GLU A 318 13.88 13.34 -18.50
CA GLU A 318 15.34 13.22 -18.57
C GLU A 318 15.83 12.97 -20.00
N ASN A 319 15.05 12.24 -20.81
CA ASN A 319 15.33 12.01 -22.23
C ASN A 319 14.74 13.07 -23.16
N LYS A 320 14.16 14.16 -22.63
CA LYS A 320 13.59 15.29 -23.40
C LYS A 320 12.59 14.84 -24.47
N SER A 321 11.81 13.81 -24.16
CA SER A 321 10.80 13.30 -25.08
C SER A 321 9.57 14.22 -25.07
N ASN A 322 9.09 14.57 -26.25
CA ASN A 322 7.88 15.38 -26.43
C ASN A 322 6.61 14.54 -26.52
N GLU A 323 6.74 13.21 -26.47
CA GLU A 323 5.58 12.32 -26.55
C GLU A 323 4.92 12.13 -25.18
N PRO A 324 3.58 12.10 -25.14
CA PRO A 324 2.84 11.86 -23.91
C PRO A 324 3.07 10.43 -23.41
N VAL A 325 2.98 10.25 -22.08
CA VAL A 325 2.86 8.91 -21.51
C VAL A 325 1.45 8.39 -21.78
N ILE A 326 1.35 7.15 -22.26
CA ILE A 326 0.08 6.55 -22.65
C ILE A 326 -0.27 5.47 -21.63
N VAL A 327 -1.45 5.58 -21.01
CA VAL A 327 -2.01 4.54 -20.15
C VAL A 327 -3.14 3.84 -20.89
N THR A 328 -3.07 2.52 -21.02
CA THR A 328 -4.14 1.71 -21.61
C THR A 328 -4.77 0.85 -20.53
N ILE A 329 -6.09 0.97 -20.34
CA ILE A 329 -6.85 0.17 -19.37
C ILE A 329 -7.66 -0.86 -20.14
N ALA A 330 -7.49 -2.14 -19.81
CA ALA A 330 -8.24 -3.24 -20.40
C ALA A 330 -8.85 -4.11 -19.29
N PRO A 331 -10.16 -4.40 -19.31
CA PRO A 331 -10.75 -5.34 -18.38
C PRO A 331 -10.17 -6.74 -18.60
N GLU A 332 -9.98 -7.48 -17.52
CA GLU A 332 -9.64 -8.89 -17.58
C GLU A 332 -10.89 -9.69 -17.18
N PRO A 333 -11.53 -10.41 -18.12
CA PRO A 333 -12.74 -11.15 -17.82
C PRO A 333 -12.43 -12.31 -16.87
N ALA A 334 -13.41 -12.66 -16.04
CA ALA A 334 -13.39 -13.90 -15.25
C ALA A 334 -13.19 -15.10 -16.18
N LEU A 335 -12.32 -16.05 -15.82
CA LEU A 335 -12.20 -17.32 -16.53
C LEU A 335 -13.49 -18.14 -16.37
N THR A 336 -14.48 -17.90 -17.23
CA THR A 336 -15.58 -18.84 -17.44
C THR A 336 -15.15 -19.80 -18.53
N GLU A 337 -14.69 -21.02 -18.17
CA GLU A 337 -15.02 -22.28 -18.87
C GLU A 337 -14.29 -23.51 -18.26
N GLU A 338 -15.08 -24.56 -18.01
CA GLU A 338 -14.68 -25.98 -17.87
C GLU A 338 -13.85 -26.46 -19.08
N PRO A 339 -13.08 -27.56 -18.97
CA PRO A 339 -12.08 -27.93 -19.96
C PRO A 339 -12.75 -28.36 -21.27
N SER A 340 -12.70 -27.51 -22.29
CA SER A 340 -12.91 -27.97 -23.66
C SER A 340 -11.70 -28.81 -24.03
N THR A 341 -11.89 -30.13 -24.05
CA THR A 341 -11.07 -31.07 -24.79
C THR A 341 -11.09 -30.67 -26.27
N THR A 342 -10.30 -29.67 -26.64
CA THR A 342 -9.92 -29.46 -28.03
C THR A 342 -8.68 -30.32 -28.24
N SER A 343 -8.93 -31.56 -28.65
CA SER A 343 -7.93 -32.47 -29.19
C SER A 343 -7.28 -31.81 -30.41
N TRP A 344 -6.20 -31.07 -30.21
CA TRP A 344 -5.23 -30.82 -31.26
C TRP A 344 -4.43 -32.10 -31.43
N SER A 345 -4.87 -32.89 -32.41
CA SER A 345 -4.11 -34.00 -32.97
C SER A 345 -2.73 -33.49 -33.42
N ASN A 346 -1.70 -33.91 -32.70
CA ASN A 346 -0.32 -33.76 -33.11
C ASN A 346 -0.07 -34.49 -34.44
N SER A 347 0.46 -33.80 -35.44
CA SER A 347 1.38 -34.45 -36.39
C SER A 347 2.80 -34.04 -36.03
N SER A 348 3.49 -34.99 -35.40
CA SER A 348 4.93 -35.29 -35.57
C SER A 348 5.94 -34.15 -35.54
N THR A 349 6.68 -34.06 -34.43
CA THR A 349 8.12 -34.39 -34.41
C THR A 349 8.53 -34.72 -32.98
N LYS A 350 9.11 -35.91 -32.80
CA LYS A 350 9.77 -36.37 -31.58
C LYS A 350 11.09 -35.61 -31.44
N ASP A 351 11.35 -35.06 -30.27
CA ASP A 351 12.63 -35.28 -29.60
C ASP A 351 12.46 -35.10 -28.08
N SER A 352 12.94 -36.12 -27.39
CA SER A 352 12.93 -36.33 -25.95
C SER A 352 14.02 -35.51 -25.28
N ASP A 353 13.68 -34.75 -24.24
CA ASP A 353 14.38 -34.73 -22.93
C ASP A 353 13.84 -33.58 -22.06
N LEU A 354 12.94 -33.91 -21.12
CA LEU A 354 12.60 -33.05 -19.98
C LEU A 354 12.62 -33.89 -18.70
N PRO A 355 13.34 -33.48 -17.64
CA PRO A 355 13.22 -34.10 -16.34
C PRO A 355 11.97 -33.61 -15.60
N SER A 356 11.23 -34.59 -15.08
CA SER A 356 10.31 -34.61 -13.92
C SER A 356 9.81 -33.28 -13.31
N LYS A 357 8.48 -33.15 -13.30
CA LYS A 357 7.63 -32.18 -12.57
C LYS A 357 7.67 -32.34 -11.03
N ASP A 358 8.85 -32.38 -10.42
CA ASP A 358 9.00 -32.35 -8.96
C ASP A 358 9.93 -31.21 -8.55
N SER A 359 9.44 -29.97 -8.67
CA SER A 359 10.07 -28.77 -8.10
C SER A 359 9.07 -27.60 -7.99
N ARG A 360 7.83 -27.85 -7.53
CA ARG A 360 7.06 -26.77 -6.89
C ARG A 360 7.55 -26.68 -5.45
N ASN A 361 8.67 -25.98 -5.28
CA ASN A 361 9.25 -25.72 -3.96
C ASN A 361 8.20 -25.10 -3.05
N ALA A 362 7.87 -25.86 -2.01
CA ALA A 362 7.15 -25.47 -0.83
C ALA A 362 8.01 -24.48 0.00
N THR A 363 8.10 -23.23 -0.44
CA THR A 363 8.65 -22.12 0.37
C THR A 363 7.99 -20.81 -0.04
N ASN A 364 6.77 -20.55 0.45
CA ASN A 364 6.23 -19.20 0.68
C ASN A 364 4.88 -19.29 1.41
N ASN A 365 4.92 -19.65 2.70
CA ASN A 365 3.74 -19.69 3.59
C ASN A 365 3.16 -18.30 3.95
N ASP A 366 3.69 -17.21 3.37
CA ASP A 366 3.22 -15.83 3.58
C ASP A 366 2.36 -15.31 2.41
N ALA A 367 2.21 -16.07 1.32
CA ALA A 367 1.46 -15.67 0.13
C ALA A 367 0.00 -16.12 0.19
N ILE A 368 -0.90 -15.21 -0.16
CA ILE A 368 -2.34 -15.45 -0.25
C ILE A 368 -2.60 -16.38 -1.44
N VAL A 369 -3.50 -17.34 -1.25
CA VAL A 369 -4.09 -18.11 -2.35
C VAL A 369 -5.12 -17.22 -3.03
N PRO A 370 -5.00 -16.92 -4.33
CA PRO A 370 -6.01 -16.15 -5.06
C PRO A 370 -7.40 -16.75 -4.85
N LEU A 371 -8.39 -15.88 -4.61
CA LEU A 371 -9.79 -16.27 -4.51
C LEU A 371 -10.32 -16.59 -5.89
N ASP A 372 -10.25 -17.86 -6.24
CA ASP A 372 -10.57 -18.42 -7.54
C ASP A 372 -9.76 -17.78 -8.69
N ASP A 373 -9.32 -18.61 -9.64
CA ASP A 373 -8.76 -18.09 -10.89
C ASP A 373 -9.80 -17.31 -11.74
N ASN A 374 -11.04 -17.21 -11.25
CA ASN A 374 -12.21 -16.66 -11.93
C ASN A 374 -12.62 -15.26 -11.46
N ALA A 375 -11.83 -14.55 -10.66
CA ALA A 375 -12.15 -13.17 -10.30
C ALA A 375 -11.88 -12.20 -11.48
N PRO A 376 -12.82 -11.28 -11.82
CA PRO A 376 -12.57 -10.27 -12.84
C PRO A 376 -11.43 -9.37 -12.39
N GLY A 377 -10.59 -8.93 -13.32
CA GLY A 377 -9.43 -8.11 -13.06
C GLY A 377 -9.31 -6.94 -14.02
N VAL A 378 -8.15 -6.30 -13.99
CA VAL A 378 -7.78 -5.25 -14.92
C VAL A 378 -6.31 -5.37 -15.28
N THR A 379 -6.00 -5.12 -16.55
CA THR A 379 -4.63 -4.88 -17.01
C THR A 379 -4.48 -3.40 -17.34
N ILE A 380 -3.50 -2.76 -16.70
CA ILE A 380 -3.12 -1.37 -16.93
C ILE A 380 -1.73 -1.37 -17.55
N ARG A 381 -1.62 -0.92 -18.80
CA ARG A 381 -0.33 -0.72 -19.47
C ARG A 381 0.05 0.75 -19.39
N ILE A 382 1.22 1.06 -18.84
CA ILE A 382 1.82 2.41 -18.83
C ILE A 382 2.99 2.39 -19.82
N ARG A 383 2.90 3.20 -20.86
CA ARG A 383 3.91 3.30 -21.92
C ARG A 383 4.52 4.70 -21.93
N ASP A 384 5.84 4.75 -21.84
CA ASP A 384 6.61 5.97 -22.03
C ASP A 384 7.45 5.94 -23.31
N ARG A 385 7.96 7.10 -23.71
CA ARG A 385 9.03 7.25 -24.70
C ARG A 385 10.28 7.85 -24.06
N GLY A 386 10.63 7.34 -22.87
CA GLY A 386 11.72 7.81 -22.05
C GLY A 386 13.05 7.09 -22.30
N GLY A 387 13.33 6.68 -23.54
CA GLY A 387 14.64 6.09 -23.91
C GLY A 387 14.87 4.64 -23.49
N GLY A 388 13.98 4.04 -22.70
CA GLY A 388 14.09 2.63 -22.30
C GLY A 388 15.14 2.38 -21.21
N ILE A 389 15.22 1.13 -20.77
CA ILE A 389 16.11 0.63 -19.71
C ILE A 389 17.29 -0.06 -20.38
N PRO A 390 18.54 0.32 -20.06
CA PRO A 390 19.72 -0.35 -20.60
C PRO A 390 19.75 -1.85 -20.25
N PRO A 391 20.17 -2.73 -21.17
CA PRO A 391 20.23 -4.18 -20.91
C PRO A 391 21.05 -4.56 -19.67
N GLU A 392 22.11 -3.81 -19.37
CA GLU A 392 22.96 -3.99 -18.19
C GLU A 392 22.25 -3.66 -16.87
N VAL A 393 21.24 -2.77 -16.91
CA VAL A 393 20.45 -2.37 -15.75
C VAL A 393 19.24 -3.28 -15.56
N SER A 394 18.68 -3.84 -16.64
CA SER A 394 17.46 -4.64 -16.62
C SER A 394 17.39 -5.75 -15.55
N PRO A 395 18.47 -6.49 -15.23
CA PRO A 395 18.43 -7.52 -14.17
C PRO A 395 18.22 -6.94 -12.77
N ASN A 396 18.61 -5.68 -12.54
CA ASN A 396 18.70 -5.05 -11.23
C ASN A 396 17.48 -4.19 -10.87
N ILE A 397 16.54 -3.96 -11.80
CA ILE A 397 15.39 -3.06 -11.57
C ILE A 397 14.43 -3.54 -10.46
N TRP A 398 14.52 -4.82 -10.11
CA TRP A 398 13.74 -5.44 -9.03
C TRP A 398 14.51 -5.54 -7.72
N SER A 399 15.78 -5.17 -7.69
CA SER A 399 16.60 -5.17 -6.49
C SER A 399 16.24 -3.97 -5.62
N TYR A 400 16.01 -4.19 -4.32
CA TYR A 400 15.83 -3.06 -3.41
C TYR A 400 17.11 -2.25 -3.31
N SER A 401 16.97 -0.95 -3.08
CA SER A 401 18.09 0.01 -3.02
C SER A 401 18.80 0.25 -4.35
N PHE A 402 18.35 -0.37 -5.45
CA PHE A 402 18.84 -0.08 -6.78
C PHE A 402 18.15 1.17 -7.33
N THR A 403 18.93 2.18 -7.73
CA THR A 403 18.43 3.39 -8.38
C THR A 403 19.44 3.86 -9.42
N THR A 404 18.92 4.35 -10.55
CA THR A 404 19.71 5.03 -11.60
C THR A 404 19.81 6.54 -11.34
N PHE A 405 19.34 7.01 -10.19
CA PHE A 405 19.55 8.38 -9.75
C PHE A 405 20.95 8.49 -9.12
N SER A 406 21.83 9.27 -9.73
CA SER A 406 23.07 9.73 -9.10
C SER A 406 22.78 11.00 -8.32
N ASP A 407 23.26 11.08 -7.06
CA ASP A 407 23.20 12.29 -6.23
C ASP A 407 24.14 13.41 -6.75
N ASP A 408 24.73 13.29 -7.94
CA ASP A 408 25.71 14.21 -8.52
C ASP A 408 25.12 15.57 -8.99
N MET A 409 23.98 15.99 -8.44
CA MET A 409 23.43 17.34 -8.59
C MET A 409 23.60 18.18 -7.29
N ASP A 410 24.76 18.05 -6.66
CA ASP A 410 25.27 18.97 -5.62
C ASP A 410 25.80 20.28 -6.26
N ASP A 411 24.96 21.01 -7.01
CA ASP A 411 25.31 22.36 -7.45
C ASP A 411 24.09 23.29 -7.49
N PHE A 412 23.44 23.43 -6.33
CA PHE A 412 22.62 24.61 -6.01
C PHE A 412 23.37 25.43 -4.96
N PRO A 413 23.79 26.68 -5.25
CA PRO A 413 24.45 27.51 -4.27
C PRO A 413 23.39 28.10 -3.33
N GLY A 414 23.19 27.47 -2.17
CA GLY A 414 22.26 27.97 -1.18
C GLY A 414 22.08 27.06 0.04
N ASP A 415 22.90 27.34 1.05
CA ASP A 415 22.76 26.93 2.45
C ASP A 415 23.31 25.55 2.87
N GLY A 416 24.37 25.60 3.66
CA GLY A 416 25.08 24.45 4.19
C GLY A 416 24.32 23.85 5.37
N ASN A 417 23.51 22.83 5.11
CA ASN A 417 23.12 21.86 6.12
C ASN A 417 22.88 20.50 5.44
N GLY A 418 23.82 19.57 5.59
CA GLY A 418 23.81 18.25 4.94
C GLY A 418 22.70 17.32 5.45
N GLY A 419 21.48 17.50 4.93
CA GLY A 419 20.32 16.68 5.33
C GLY A 419 19.13 16.65 4.36
N ASP A 420 19.24 17.18 3.14
CA ASP A 420 18.06 17.50 2.33
C ASP A 420 17.51 16.34 1.45
N GLY A 421 18.29 15.28 1.22
CA GLY A 421 17.80 14.07 0.52
C GLY A 421 16.80 13.23 1.34
N LEU A 422 16.81 13.37 2.67
CA LEU A 422 16.02 12.54 3.60
C LEU A 422 14.68 13.18 4.03
N SER A 423 14.52 14.50 3.78
CA SER A 423 13.29 15.27 4.00
C SER A 423 12.14 14.82 3.08
N ALA A 424 12.48 14.29 1.90
CA ALA A 424 11.56 13.83 0.87
C ALA A 424 10.77 12.55 1.22
N ILE A 425 11.08 11.93 2.35
CA ILE A 425 10.55 10.63 2.76
C ILE A 425 9.44 10.78 3.80
N SER A 426 9.62 11.66 4.79
CA SER A 426 8.59 11.99 5.80
C SER A 426 7.34 12.61 5.17
N THR A 427 7.51 13.08 3.94
CA THR A 427 6.48 13.69 3.13
C THR A 427 5.86 12.69 2.14
N ALA A 428 6.43 11.51 1.86
CA ALA A 428 5.79 10.52 0.99
C ALA A 428 4.58 9.82 1.65
N SER A 429 4.53 9.78 2.98
CA SER A 429 3.34 9.43 3.76
C SER A 429 2.36 10.61 3.95
N THR A 430 2.75 11.83 3.56
CA THR A 430 2.03 13.08 3.87
C THR A 430 2.02 14.16 2.76
N GLY A 431 2.20 13.81 1.47
CA GLY A 431 2.05 14.74 0.35
C GLY A 431 3.23 15.67 -0.01
N GLY A 432 4.49 15.25 0.13
CA GLY A 432 5.63 15.88 -0.54
C GLY A 432 6.61 14.80 -1.01
N SER A 433 7.11 14.90 -2.23
CA SER A 433 7.80 13.75 -2.85
C SER A 433 8.98 14.20 -3.67
N SER A 434 10.14 13.62 -3.37
CA SER A 434 11.22 13.52 -4.35
C SER A 434 10.77 12.56 -5.46
N ILE A 435 10.87 13.01 -6.71
CA ILE A 435 10.53 12.21 -7.90
C ILE A 435 11.39 10.95 -8.08
N ALA A 436 12.62 10.97 -7.55
CA ALA A 436 13.52 9.82 -7.48
C ALA A 436 13.74 9.45 -6.00
N GLY A 437 13.47 8.19 -5.65
CA GLY A 437 13.56 7.67 -4.28
C GLY A 437 14.74 6.72 -4.08
N LEU A 438 14.75 6.07 -2.90
CA LEU A 438 15.77 5.10 -2.47
C LEU A 438 15.82 3.79 -3.28
N GLY A 439 15.15 3.67 -4.45
CA GLY A 439 15.12 2.41 -5.21
C GLY A 439 14.18 1.34 -4.64
N TYR A 440 13.07 1.75 -4.00
CA TYR A 440 12.08 0.83 -3.42
C TYR A 440 10.76 0.78 -4.21
N GLY A 441 10.52 1.73 -5.12
CA GLY A 441 9.23 1.91 -5.78
C GLY A 441 8.78 0.71 -6.63
N LEU A 442 9.62 0.27 -7.57
CA LEU A 442 9.32 -0.88 -8.44
C LEU A 442 9.14 -2.21 -7.68
N PRO A 443 10.10 -2.67 -6.84
CA PRO A 443 9.94 -3.94 -6.14
C PRO A 443 8.75 -3.94 -5.17
N LEU A 444 8.49 -2.82 -4.47
CA LEU A 444 7.34 -2.72 -3.58
C LEU A 444 6.02 -2.67 -4.35
N SER A 445 5.96 -1.97 -5.49
CA SER A 445 4.80 -2.02 -6.39
C SER A 445 4.49 -3.44 -6.84
N ARG A 446 5.53 -4.23 -7.16
CA ARG A 446 5.38 -5.65 -7.51
C ARG A 446 4.84 -6.44 -6.34
N ALA A 447 5.35 -6.22 -5.14
CA ALA A 447 4.86 -6.89 -3.93
C ALA A 447 3.37 -6.59 -3.66
N TYR A 448 2.91 -5.34 -3.85
CA TYR A 448 1.49 -4.98 -3.73
C TYR A 448 0.62 -5.66 -4.80
N ALA A 449 1.08 -5.72 -6.05
CA ALA A 449 0.34 -6.35 -7.14
C ALA A 449 0.25 -7.87 -6.97
N GLU A 450 1.36 -8.53 -6.62
CA GLU A 450 1.42 -9.97 -6.35
C GLU A 450 0.61 -10.37 -5.11
N TYR A 451 0.44 -9.44 -4.15
CA TYR A 451 -0.28 -9.72 -2.89
C TYR A 451 -1.69 -10.27 -3.12
N PHE A 452 -2.38 -9.83 -4.19
CA PHE A 452 -3.71 -10.31 -4.57
C PHE A 452 -3.71 -11.16 -5.85
N GLY A 453 -2.59 -11.80 -6.18
CA GLY A 453 -2.51 -12.70 -7.35
C GLY A 453 -2.43 -11.97 -8.71
N GLY A 454 -2.10 -10.68 -8.69
CA GLY A 454 -1.72 -9.91 -9.87
C GLY A 454 -0.21 -10.03 -10.17
N GLY A 455 0.33 -9.04 -10.86
CA GLY A 455 1.77 -8.96 -11.15
C GLY A 455 2.14 -7.71 -11.94
N ILE A 456 3.44 -7.45 -12.02
CA ILE A 456 4.01 -6.38 -12.86
C ILE A 456 5.03 -7.00 -13.80
N ALA A 457 4.88 -6.74 -15.10
CA ALA A 457 5.86 -7.07 -16.11
C ALA A 457 6.38 -5.80 -16.78
N VAL A 458 7.68 -5.75 -17.07
CA VAL A 458 8.33 -4.62 -17.72
C VAL A 458 8.89 -5.09 -19.06
N GLN A 459 8.53 -4.41 -20.14
CA GLN A 459 9.10 -4.60 -21.46
C GLN A 459 9.75 -3.30 -21.88
N SER A 460 11.06 -3.30 -22.03
CA SER A 460 11.80 -2.11 -22.42
C SER A 460 12.45 -2.29 -23.77
N LEU A 461 12.32 -1.26 -24.61
CA LEU A 461 13.03 -1.14 -25.86
C LEU A 461 14.07 -0.04 -25.69
N TYR A 462 15.31 -0.45 -25.39
CA TYR A 462 16.40 0.49 -25.16
C TYR A 462 16.64 1.38 -26.38
N GLY A 463 16.79 2.68 -26.14
CA GLY A 463 16.82 3.74 -27.15
C GLY A 463 15.45 4.27 -27.58
N TRP A 464 14.34 3.69 -27.09
CA TRP A 464 12.99 4.08 -27.48
C TRP A 464 12.08 4.43 -26.29
N GLY A 465 11.83 3.47 -25.40
CA GLY A 465 10.87 3.64 -24.31
C GLY A 465 10.58 2.35 -23.55
N THR A 466 9.73 2.45 -22.54
CA THR A 466 9.34 1.32 -21.69
C THR A 466 7.83 1.15 -21.61
N ASP A 467 7.39 -0.10 -21.69
CA ASP A 467 6.03 -0.53 -21.39
C ASP A 467 6.03 -1.28 -20.06
N VAL A 468 5.25 -0.81 -19.10
CA VAL A 468 4.97 -1.50 -17.84
C VAL A 468 3.54 -2.03 -17.87
N TYR A 469 3.39 -3.34 -17.66
CA TYR A 469 2.11 -4.04 -17.60
C TYR A 469 1.80 -4.38 -16.14
N LEU A 470 0.82 -3.70 -15.56
CA LEU A 470 0.26 -4.00 -14.25
C LEU A 470 -1.01 -4.84 -14.43
N ARG A 471 -0.99 -6.08 -13.93
CA ARG A 471 -2.16 -6.96 -13.87
C ARG A 471 -2.65 -7.02 -12.44
N LEU A 472 -3.94 -6.79 -12.21
CA LEU A 472 -4.57 -6.90 -10.90
C LEU A 472 -5.81 -7.77 -11.01
N LYS A 473 -5.94 -8.75 -10.11
CA LYS A 473 -7.19 -9.49 -9.93
C LYS A 473 -8.07 -8.77 -8.92
N GLY A 474 -9.36 -8.68 -9.21
CA GLY A 474 -10.35 -8.14 -8.28
C GLY A 474 -10.73 -9.14 -7.20
N VAL A 475 -11.60 -8.70 -6.30
CA VAL A 475 -12.30 -9.61 -5.39
C VAL A 475 -13.31 -10.40 -6.23
N GLY A 476 -13.22 -11.75 -6.24
CA GLY A 476 -14.19 -12.63 -6.91
C GLY A 476 -15.63 -12.35 -6.47
N ASN A 477 -16.61 -12.87 -7.23
CA ASN A 477 -18.03 -12.53 -7.06
C ASN A 477 -18.45 -12.49 -5.59
N LEU A 478 -18.63 -11.27 -5.08
CA LEU A 478 -19.24 -10.99 -3.79
C LEU A 478 -20.70 -11.41 -3.91
N GLY A 479 -20.98 -12.68 -3.60
CA GLY A 479 -22.29 -13.27 -3.81
C GLY A 479 -23.38 -12.32 -3.32
N LYS A 480 -24.23 -11.87 -4.25
CA LYS A 480 -25.54 -11.32 -3.92
C LYS A 480 -26.30 -12.48 -3.25
N LYS A 481 -26.20 -12.58 -1.93
CA LYS A 481 -27.10 -13.43 -1.14
C LYS A 481 -28.14 -12.56 -0.49
#